data_AF-A0A2W5S0R1-F1
#
_entry.id   AF-A0A2W5S0R1-F1
#
_cell.length_a   1.000
_cell.length_b   1.000
_cell.length_c   1.000
_cell.angle_alpha   90.00
_cell.angle_beta   90.00
_cell.angle_gamma   90.00
#
_symmetry.space_group_name_H-M   'P 1'
#
loop_
_entity.id
_entity.type
_entity.pdbx_description
1 polymer ?
#
loop_
_entity_poly.entity_id
_entity_poly.type
_entity_poly.pdbx_seq_one_letter_code
_entity_poly.pdbx_strand_id
1 'polypeptide(L)' 'MPSAYQSTKDLCERFRCSSRTLFRRMRRADNPFPAPAIAHAGSFNLWDADEVSAWETHERERSRNALTSFPAAASLGGQP' A
#
# COMPACT_ATOMS: atom_id res chain seq x y z
N MET A 1 -19.85 -5.48 -7.56
CA MET A 1 -19.36 -5.76 -6.18
C MET A 1 -17.91 -6.13 -6.30
N PRO A 2 -16.97 -5.48 -5.61
CA PRO A 2 -15.60 -5.99 -5.55
C PRO A 2 -15.66 -7.41 -4.99
N SER A 3 -14.87 -8.32 -5.55
CA SER A 3 -14.72 -9.66 -5.00
C SER A 3 -14.33 -9.57 -3.54
N ALA A 4 -14.98 -10.33 -2.66
CA ALA A 4 -14.67 -10.33 -1.23
C ALA A 4 -13.19 -10.68 -0.96
N TYR A 5 -12.59 -11.49 -1.84
CA TYR A 5 -11.19 -11.86 -1.79
C TYR A 5 -10.43 -11.40 -3.04
N GLN A 6 -9.19 -10.98 -2.83
CA GLN A 6 -8.23 -10.63 -3.86
C GLN A 6 -7.02 -11.56 -3.77
N SER A 7 -6.59 -12.13 -4.91
CA SER A 7 -5.40 -12.98 -4.95
C SER A 7 -4.11 -12.16 -4.99
N THR A 8 -2.95 -12.81 -4.80
CA THR A 8 -1.64 -12.15 -4.98
C THR A 8 -1.54 -11.48 -6.35
N LYS A 9 -2.09 -12.11 -7.40
CA LYS A 9 -2.06 -11.59 -8.77
C LYS A 9 -2.88 -10.30 -8.88
N ASP A 10 -4.12 -10.30 -8.37
CA ASP A 10 -5.00 -9.13 -8.41
C ASP A 10 -4.38 -7.94 -7.70
N LEU A 11 -3.76 -8.17 -6.53
CA LEU A 11 -3.07 -7.12 -5.77
C LEU A 11 -1.82 -6.60 -6.49
N CYS A 12 -1.03 -7.49 -7.11
CA CYS A 12 0.14 -7.09 -7.90
C CYS A 12 -0.26 -6.21 -9.10
N GLU A 13 -1.37 -6.56 -9.76
CA GLU A 13 -1.89 -5.81 -10.89
C GLU A 13 -2.45 -4.44 -10.45
N ARG A 14 -3.28 -4.43 -9.39
CA ARG A 14 -3.87 -3.22 -8.81
C ARG A 14 -2.82 -2.21 -8.36
N PHE A 15 -1.80 -2.66 -7.63
CA PHE A 15 -0.75 -1.79 -7.09
C PHE A 15 0.45 -1.62 -8.02
N ARG A 16 0.41 -2.22 -9.21
CA ARG A 16 1.51 -2.23 -10.20
C ARG A 16 2.85 -2.60 -9.56
N CYS A 17 2.87 -3.68 -8.78
CA CYS A 17 4.05 -4.13 -8.07
C CYS A 17 4.27 -5.64 -8.17
N SER A 18 5.48 -6.08 -7.82
CA SER A 18 5.79 -7.51 -7.71
C SER A 18 5.23 -8.11 -6.42
N SER A 19 5.02 -9.43 -6.41
CA SER A 19 4.67 -10.18 -5.19
C SER A 19 5.71 -9.96 -4.08
N ARG A 20 7.00 -9.93 -4.41
CA ARG A 20 8.09 -9.60 -3.48
C ARG A 20 7.89 -8.24 -2.81
N THR A 21 7.43 -7.23 -3.56
CA THR A 21 7.14 -5.91 -3.02
C THR A 21 5.95 -5.93 -2.07
N LEU A 22 4.89 -6.67 -2.42
CA LEU A 22 3.71 -6.87 -1.57
C LEU A 22 4.11 -7.48 -0.22
N PHE A 23 4.85 -8.60 -0.23
CA PHE A 23 5.34 -9.24 0.99
C PHE A 23 6.29 -8.36 1.79
N ARG A 24 7.08 -7.50 1.13
CA ARG A 24 7.92 -6.51 1.84
C ARG A 24 7.07 -5.44 2.53
N ARG A 25 5.95 -5.00 1.94
CA ARG A 25 5.03 -4.05 2.58
C ARG A 25 4.39 -4.63 3.84
N MET A 26 4.14 -5.94 3.88
CA MET A 26 3.64 -6.62 5.09
C MET A 26 4.61 -6.55 6.27
N ARG A 27 5.92 -6.39 5.99
CA ARG A 27 6.98 -6.33 7.01
C ARG A 27 7.34 -4.92 7.46
N ARG A 28 6.58 -3.90 7.03
CA ARG A 28 6.83 -2.51 7.43
C ARG A 28 6.43 -2.30 8.89
N ALA A 29 7.16 -1.43 9.59
CA ALA A 29 6.79 -1.06 10.97
C ALA A 29 5.54 -0.17 10.97
N ASP A 30 5.54 0.89 10.17
CA ASP A 30 4.39 1.77 9.99
C ASP A 30 3.49 1.27 8.86
N ASN A 31 2.18 1.17 9.14
CA ASN A 31 1.14 0.73 8.22
C ASN A 31 1.53 -0.53 7.42
N PRO A 32 1.80 -1.67 8.10
CA PRO A 32 2.10 -2.93 7.42
C PRO A 32 0.92 -3.36 6.55
N PHE A 33 1.21 -3.90 5.36
CA PHE A 33 0.18 -4.52 4.52
C PHE A 33 -0.44 -5.73 5.24
N PRO A 34 -1.77 -5.94 5.15
CA PRO A 34 -2.45 -7.01 5.89
C PRO A 34 -1.93 -8.40 5.54
N ALA A 35 -2.08 -9.31 6.51
CA ALA A 35 -1.85 -10.73 6.29
C ALA A 35 -2.91 -11.31 5.34
N PRO A 36 -2.60 -12.37 4.58
CA PRO A 36 -3.61 -13.05 3.80
C PRO A 36 -4.67 -13.67 4.72
N ALA A 37 -5.94 -13.42 4.43
CA ALA A 37 -7.07 -14.01 5.12
C ALA A 37 -7.09 -15.54 4.97
N ILE A 38 -6.66 -16.03 3.80
CA ILE A 38 -6.51 -17.46 3.52
C ILE A 38 -5.15 -17.70 2.87
N ALA A 39 -4.31 -18.49 3.55
CA ALA A 39 -3.02 -18.93 3.04
C ALA A 39 -3.13 -20.37 2.54
N HIS A 40 -2.71 -20.60 1.29
CA HIS A 40 -2.68 -21.93 0.69
C HIS A 40 -1.24 -22.37 0.40
N ALA A 41 -0.86 -23.56 0.87
CA ALA A 41 0.38 -24.18 0.45
C ALA A 41 0.25 -24.66 -1.01
N GLY A 42 1.09 -24.15 -1.91
CA GLY A 42 1.09 -24.53 -3.32
C GLY A 42 0.06 -23.81 -4.21
N SER A 43 -0.62 -22.78 -3.69
CA SER A 43 -1.55 -21.94 -4.46
C SER A 43 -1.40 -20.46 -4.10
N PHE A 44 -2.24 -19.61 -4.67
CA PHE A 44 -2.27 -18.18 -4.34
C PHE A 44 -2.90 -17.96 -2.97
N ASN A 45 -2.33 -17.00 -2.25
CA ASN A 45 -2.95 -16.48 -1.04
C ASN A 45 -4.13 -15.56 -1.43
N LEU A 46 -5.10 -15.48 -0.54
CA LEU A 46 -6.27 -14.62 -0.67
C LEU A 46 -6.28 -13.59 0.46
N TRP A 47 -6.51 -12.34 0.11
CA TRP A 47 -6.65 -11.22 1.04
C TRP A 47 -8.09 -10.73 1.04
N ASP A 48 -8.57 -10.35 2.21
CA ASP A 48 -9.86 -9.70 2.35
C ASP A 48 -9.81 -8.31 1.67
N ALA A 49 -10.84 -8.02 0.87
CA ALA A 49 -10.89 -6.77 0.12
C ALA A 49 -11.12 -5.54 1.01
N ASP A 50 -11.82 -5.69 2.13
CA ASP A 50 -12.09 -4.62 3.08
C ASP A 50 -10.81 -4.26 3.86
N GLU A 51 -10.08 -5.25 4.36
CA GLU A 51 -8.79 -5.03 5.03
C GLU A 51 -7.77 -4.33 4.11
N VAL A 52 -7.71 -4.75 2.84
CA VAL A 52 -6.84 -4.10 1.85
C VAL A 52 -7.28 -2.66 1.58
N SER A 53 -8.58 -2.38 1.55
CA SER A 53 -9.14 -1.04 1.34
C SER A 53 -8.86 -0.12 2.54
N ALA A 54 -9.00 -0.63 3.76
CA ALA A 54 -8.66 0.08 4.99
C ALA A 54 -7.16 0.44 5.02
N TRP A 55 -6.29 -0.54 4.71
CA TRP A 55 -4.86 -0.30 4.58
C TRP A 55 -4.53 0.75 3.52
N GLU A 56 -5.19 0.69 2.35
CA GLU A 56 -4.98 1.65 1.26
C GLU A 56 -5.37 3.07 1.69
N THR A 57 -6.44 3.22 2.45
CA THR A 57 -6.87 4.52 2.98
C THR A 57 -5.80 5.12 3.88
N HIS A 58 -5.27 4.34 4.83
CA HIS A 58 -4.17 4.78 5.69
C HIS A 58 -2.87 5.05 4.91
N GLU A 59 -2.57 4.24 3.89
CA GLU A 59 -1.37 4.44 3.08
C GLU A 59 -1.45 5.73 2.24
N ARG A 60 -2.65 6.10 1.78
CA ARG A 60 -2.90 7.36 1.08
C ARG A 60 -2.70 8.55 2.01
N GLU A 61 -3.20 8.47 3.25
CA GLU A 61 -3.00 9.51 4.26
C GLU A 61 -1.52 9.67 4.62
N ARG A 62 -0.82 8.55 4.86
CA ARG A 62 0.62 8.55 5.09
C ARG A 62 1.40 9.18 3.94
N SER A 63 1.09 8.79 2.71
CA SER A 63 1.77 9.31 1.52
C SER A 63 1.51 10.81 1.33
N ARG A 64 0.29 11.28 1.65
CA ARG A 64 -0.05 12.70 1.65
C ARG A 64 0.77 13.45 2.70
N ASN A 65 0.84 12.95 3.93
CA ASN A 65 1.59 13.57 5.02
C ASN A 65 3.10 13.63 4.75
N ALA A 66 3.65 12.60 4.08
CA ALA A 66 5.03 12.61 3.63
C ALA A 66 5.30 13.71 2.58
N LEU A 67 4.34 13.97 1.69
CA LEU A 67 4.42 15.03 0.70
C LEU A 67 4.25 16.44 1.30
N THR A 68 3.53 16.59 2.40
CA THR A 68 3.39 17.89 3.09
C THR A 68 4.52 18.17 4.07
N SER A 69 5.31 17.16 4.43
CA SER A 69 6.45 17.28 5.35
C SER A 69 7.74 17.76 4.66
N PHE A 70 7.70 18.13 3.37
CA PHE A 70 8.82 18.85 2.76
C PHE A 70 8.90 20.27 3.37
N PRO A 71 10.08 20.74 3.80
CA PRO A 71 10.20 22.11 4.26
C PRO A 71 9.89 23.06 3.10
N ALA A 72 8.86 23.90 3.27
CA ALA A 72 8.55 25.02 2.39
C ALA A 72 9.60 26.14 2.54
N ALA A 73 10.88 25.82 2.37
CA ALA A 73 12.00 26.76 2.47
C ALA A 73 12.79 26.74 1.15
N ALA A 74 12.12 27.09 0.06
CA ALA A 74 12.75 27.53 -1.18
C ALA A 74 11.95 28.70 -1.77
N SER A 75 11.74 29.74 -0.95
CA SER A 75 11.41 31.08 -1.43
C SER A 75 12.55 32.02 -1.03
N LEU A 76 13.67 31.91 -1.74
CA LEU A 76 14.54 33.05 -2.00
C LEU A 76 14.18 33.42 -3.45
N GLY A 77 13.33 34.41 -3.71
CA GLY A 77 13.51 35.77 -3.21
C GLY A 77 14.71 36.41 -3.90
N GLY A 78 14.79 36.29 -5.23
CA GLY A 78 15.85 36.86 -6.04
C GLY A 78 15.27 37.62 -7.23
N GLN A 79 14.95 38.89 -7.01
CA GLN A 79 14.85 39.90 -8.06
C GLN A 79 14.92 41.30 -7.41
N PRO A 80 15.36 42.35 -8.13
CA PRO A 80 16.20 42.40 -9.33
C PRO A 80 17.67 42.75 -9.04
#